data_AF-A0A947AAL9-F1
#
_entry.id   AF-A0A947AAL9-F1
#
_cell.length_a   1.000
_cell.length_b   1.000
_cell.length_c   1.000
_cell.angle_alpha   90.00
_cell.angle_beta   90.00
_cell.angle_gamma   90.00
#
_symmetry.space_group_name_H-M   'P 1'
#
loop_
_entity.id
_entity.type
_entity.pdbx_description
1 polymer ?
#
loop_
_entity_poly.entity_id
_entity_poly.type
_entity_poly.pdbx_seq_one_letter_code
_entity_poly.pdbx_strand_id
1 'polypeptide(L)'
;MTGKLYTLKTLAKFAAQRLWSSCKDLFPIILVIGFFQLVVIRQPLPNFTEVLAGSFFVVLGLSLFVQGLEMALFPIGESLAQALARKGSIIWLLLFSFLLGFTTTIAEPALIAIARESAEIAAGSKLIDGTETTIRSYALGLRISVAFSVGIAILVGTLRIVRGWPIHYLIIGGYVMVMGMTMFAPDEIIGIAYDAGGVTTSTVTVPLVAALGVGLASIIRGR
;
A
#
# COMPACT_ATOMS: atom_id res chain seq x y z
N MET A 1 30.26 32.23 12.14
CA MET A 1 29.16 31.72 13.01
C MET A 1 27.77 31.82 12.38
N THR A 2 27.54 32.71 11.41
CA THR A 2 26.25 32.94 10.74
C THR A 2 25.76 31.78 9.85
N GLY A 3 26.66 31.07 9.17
CA GLY A 3 26.30 29.94 8.29
C GLY A 3 25.67 28.74 9.02
N LYS A 4 26.19 28.39 10.21
CA LYS A 4 25.68 27.25 11.02
C LYS A 4 24.25 27.48 11.52
N LEU A 5 23.91 28.74 11.82
CA LEU A 5 22.57 29.13 12.30
C LEU A 5 21.51 29.08 11.19
N TYR A 6 21.88 29.42 9.96
CA TYR A 6 21.01 29.30 8.79
C TYR A 6 20.73 27.84 8.46
N THR A 7 21.75 26.99 8.44
CA THR A 7 21.58 25.54 8.19
C THR A 7 20.67 24.91 9.24
N LEU A 8 20.82 25.26 10.52
CA LEU A 8 19.99 24.70 11.60
C LEU A 8 18.52 25.12 11.48
N LYS A 9 18.25 26.38 11.14
CA LYS A 9 16.88 26.89 10.92
C LYS A 9 16.21 26.24 9.71
N THR A 10 16.96 26.01 8.63
CA THR A 10 16.45 25.32 7.44
C THR A 10 16.12 23.85 7.74
N LEU A 11 16.99 23.16 8.49
CA LEU A 11 16.77 21.77 8.91
C LEU A 11 15.56 21.63 9.85
N ALA A 12 15.42 22.55 10.81
CA ALA A 12 14.27 22.57 11.70
C ALA A 12 12.96 22.86 10.96
N LYS A 13 12.97 23.79 9.99
CA LYS A 13 11.80 24.09 9.15
C LYS A 13 11.41 22.90 8.27
N PHE A 14 12.40 22.21 7.70
CA PHE A 14 12.19 21.00 6.91
C PHE A 14 11.58 19.88 7.75
N ALA A 15 12.15 19.61 8.94
CA ALA A 15 11.62 18.61 9.86
C ALA A 15 10.19 18.95 10.31
N ALA A 16 9.92 20.21 10.65
CA ALA A 16 8.59 20.67 11.04
C ALA A 16 7.56 20.52 9.91
N GLN A 17 7.94 20.79 8.66
CA GLN A 17 7.06 20.60 7.50
C GLN A 17 6.71 19.12 7.28
N ARG A 18 7.68 18.21 7.43
CA ARG A 18 7.45 16.76 7.25
C ARG A 18 6.58 16.16 8.35
N LEU A 19 6.81 16.56 9.60
CA LEU A 19 5.95 16.18 10.72
C LEU A 19 4.54 16.73 10.54
N TRP A 20 4.40 17.98 10.10
CA TRP A 20 3.11 18.58 9.82
C TRP A 20 2.34 17.86 8.71
N SER A 21 3.04 17.43 7.65
CA SER A 21 2.43 16.60 6.59
C SER A 21 1.90 15.29 7.17
N SER A 22 2.74 14.58 7.92
CA SER A 22 2.36 13.29 8.51
C SER A 22 1.18 13.43 9.49
N CYS A 23 1.12 14.52 10.26
CA CYS A 23 -0.03 14.83 11.10
C CYS A 23 -1.32 15.04 10.28
N LYS A 24 -1.24 15.76 9.15
CA LYS A 24 -2.39 15.95 8.25
C LYS A 24 -2.86 14.63 7.64
N ASP A 25 -1.93 13.75 7.29
CA ASP A 25 -2.25 12.44 6.70
C ASP A 25 -2.99 11.54 7.71
N LEU A 26 -2.62 11.62 9.00
CA LEU A 26 -3.29 10.87 10.07
C LEU A 26 -4.59 11.52 10.56
N PHE A 27 -4.76 12.83 10.39
CA PHE A 27 -5.88 13.58 10.96
C PHE A 27 -7.26 13.01 10.59
N PRO A 28 -7.56 12.62 9.32
CA PRO A 28 -8.83 12.00 8.97
C PRO A 28 -9.10 10.70 9.72
N ILE A 29 -8.06 9.87 9.90
CA ILE A 29 -8.17 8.59 10.60
C ILE A 29 -8.49 8.84 12.07
N ILE A 30 -7.77 9.76 12.72
CA ILE A 30 -8.01 10.15 14.12
C ILE A 30 -9.44 10.69 14.29
N LEU A 31 -9.92 11.50 13.34
CA LEU A 31 -11.26 12.06 13.36
C LEU A 31 -12.33 10.96 13.24
N VAL A 32 -12.19 10.05 12.27
CA VAL A 32 -13.13 8.94 12.07
C VAL A 32 -13.15 8.04 13.30
N ILE A 33 -11.99 7.62 13.80
CA ILE A 33 -11.91 6.78 15.01
C ILE A 33 -12.55 7.50 16.19
N GLY A 34 -12.19 8.76 16.44
CA GLY A 34 -12.74 9.56 17.53
C GLY A 34 -14.26 9.73 17.44
N PHE A 35 -14.79 9.96 16.23
CA PHE A 35 -16.22 10.04 15.99
C PHE A 35 -16.93 8.72 16.33
N PHE A 36 -16.44 7.59 15.82
CA PHE A 36 -17.04 6.29 16.11
C PHE A 36 -16.95 5.93 17.59
N GLN A 37 -15.81 6.18 18.24
CA GLN A 37 -15.62 5.90 19.67
C GLN A 37 -16.57 6.72 20.56
N LEU A 38 -16.63 8.05 20.35
CA LEU A 38 -17.38 8.95 21.22
C LEU A 38 -18.88 8.98 20.90
N VAL A 39 -19.24 8.97 19.62
CA VAL A 39 -20.63 9.17 19.17
C VAL A 39 -21.38 7.86 18.98
N VAL A 40 -20.75 6.86 18.34
CA VAL A 40 -21.40 5.60 17.97
C VAL A 40 -21.29 4.56 19.09
N ILE A 41 -20.06 4.25 19.52
CA ILE A 41 -19.75 3.22 20.52
C ILE A 41 -19.99 3.75 21.95
N ARG A 42 -19.90 5.08 22.15
CA ARG A 42 -20.09 5.78 23.42
C ARG A 42 -19.18 5.28 24.54
N GLN A 43 -17.94 4.96 24.20
CA GLN A 43 -16.91 4.57 25.17
C GLN A 43 -15.76 5.57 25.10
N PRO A 44 -15.12 5.92 26.23
CA PRO A 44 -13.87 6.67 26.21
C PRO A 44 -12.75 5.80 25.64
N LEU A 45 -11.73 6.45 25.05
CA LEU A 45 -10.57 5.76 24.49
C LEU A 45 -9.85 4.98 25.60
N PRO A 46 -9.77 3.64 25.50
CA PRO A 46 -8.97 2.84 26.42
C PRO A 46 -7.51 3.32 26.35
N ASN A 47 -6.85 3.42 27.51
CA ASN A 47 -5.43 3.79 27.61
C ASN A 47 -5.04 5.03 26.79
N PHE A 48 -5.75 6.15 26.98
CA PHE A 48 -5.52 7.40 26.24
C PHE A 48 -4.04 7.82 26.16
N THR A 49 -3.27 7.65 27.23
CA THR A 49 -1.84 7.96 27.27
C THR A 49 -1.02 7.08 26.33
N GLU A 50 -1.31 5.78 26.27
CA GLU A 50 -0.64 4.83 25.36
C GLU A 50 -0.99 5.14 23.91
N VAL A 51 -2.26 5.44 23.62
CA VAL A 51 -2.73 5.83 22.28
C VAL A 51 -2.05 7.12 21.84
N LEU A 52 -1.92 8.11 22.73
CA LEU A 52 -1.26 9.38 22.40
C LEU A 52 0.24 9.18 22.15
N ALA A 53 0.92 8.41 22.99
CA ALA A 53 2.33 8.07 22.81
C ALA A 53 2.56 7.28 21.52
N GLY A 54 1.73 6.27 21.26
CA GLY A 54 1.75 5.49 20.02
C GLY A 54 1.53 6.35 18.78
N SER A 55 0.53 7.23 18.81
CA SER A 55 0.24 8.17 17.72
C SER A 55 1.44 9.08 17.44
N PHE A 56 2.11 9.57 18.48
CA PHE A 56 3.34 10.37 18.32
C PHE A 56 4.46 9.58 17.64
N PHE A 57 4.70 8.33 18.06
CA PHE A 57 5.68 7.45 17.43
C PHE A 57 5.31 7.10 15.98
N VAL A 58 4.03 6.93 15.66
CA VAL A 58 3.56 6.69 14.29
C VAL A 58 3.84 7.91 13.40
N VAL A 59 3.53 9.13 13.87
CA VAL A 59 3.84 10.36 13.10
C VAL A 59 5.33 10.49 12.83
N LEU A 60 6.16 10.26 13.85
CA LEU A 60 7.62 10.30 13.69
C LEU A 60 8.11 9.21 12.73
N GLY A 61 7.67 7.97 12.92
CA GLY A 61 8.05 6.82 12.11
C GLY A 61 7.64 7.00 10.65
N LEU A 62 6.40 7.40 10.40
CA LEU A 62 5.88 7.66 9.04
C LEU A 62 6.67 8.78 8.36
N SER A 63 6.93 9.89 9.08
CA SER A 63 7.69 11.01 8.53
C SER A 63 9.10 10.60 8.11
N LEU A 64 9.80 9.82 8.94
CA LEU A 64 11.16 9.34 8.62
C LEU A 64 11.13 8.30 7.50
N PHE A 65 10.14 7.41 7.53
CA PHE A 65 9.97 6.35 6.54
C PHE A 65 9.70 6.89 5.14
N VAL A 66 8.71 7.78 4.99
CA VAL A 66 8.38 8.41 3.70
C VAL A 66 9.56 9.21 3.16
N GLN A 67 10.27 9.94 4.02
CA GLN A 67 11.47 10.66 3.63
C GLN A 67 12.58 9.71 3.14
N GLY A 68 12.80 8.58 3.83
CA GLY A 68 13.75 7.55 3.41
C GLY A 68 13.40 6.97 2.04
N LEU A 69 12.12 6.69 1.80
CA LEU A 69 11.61 6.20 0.53
C LEU A 69 11.82 7.19 -0.62
N GLU A 70 11.47 8.47 -0.41
CA GLU A 70 11.65 9.54 -1.41
C GLU A 70 13.12 9.71 -1.82
N MET A 71 14.06 9.57 -0.88
CA MET A 71 15.49 9.75 -1.15
C MET A 71 16.14 8.52 -1.80
N ALA A 72 15.70 7.31 -1.43
CA ALA A 72 16.35 6.08 -1.86
C ALA A 72 15.55 5.34 -2.94
N LEU A 73 14.31 4.97 -2.65
CA LEU A 73 13.61 3.96 -3.43
C LEU A 73 12.94 4.54 -4.68
N PHE A 74 12.44 5.78 -4.63
CA PHE A 74 11.77 6.39 -5.80
C PHE A 74 12.74 6.71 -6.93
N PRO A 75 13.91 7.32 -6.67
CA PRO A 75 14.88 7.61 -7.74
C PRO A 75 15.38 6.34 -8.43
N ILE A 76 15.53 5.25 -7.67
CA ILE A 76 15.91 3.93 -8.19
C ILE A 76 14.79 3.37 -9.09
N GLY A 77 13.54 3.40 -8.60
CA GLY A 77 12.37 2.93 -9.36
C GLY A 77 12.19 3.69 -10.68
N GLU A 78 12.30 5.02 -10.62
CA GLU A 78 12.20 5.88 -11.81
C GLU A 78 13.33 5.60 -12.79
N SER A 79 14.59 5.56 -12.34
CA SER A 79 15.74 5.29 -13.21
C SER A 79 15.67 3.92 -13.89
N LEU A 80 15.22 2.88 -13.17
CA LEU A 80 15.01 1.55 -13.72
C LEU A 80 13.89 1.52 -14.75
N ALA A 81 12.75 2.15 -14.45
CA ALA A 81 11.64 2.29 -15.39
C ALA A 81 12.10 3.01 -16.67
N GLN A 82 12.88 4.08 -16.53
CA GLN A 82 13.41 4.84 -17.64
C GLN A 82 14.37 4.02 -18.50
N ALA A 83 15.29 3.27 -17.88
CA ALA A 83 16.22 2.41 -18.59
C ALA A 83 15.51 1.29 -19.36
N LEU A 84 14.49 0.65 -18.75
CA LEU A 84 13.69 -0.40 -19.37
C LEU A 84 12.85 0.13 -20.54
N ALA A 85 12.25 1.30 -20.39
CA ALA A 85 11.50 1.96 -21.46
C ALA A 85 12.39 2.29 -22.66
N ARG A 86 13.60 2.84 -22.43
CA ARG A 86 14.55 3.17 -23.51
C ARG A 86 15.10 1.94 -24.23
N LYS A 87 15.26 0.82 -23.53
CA LYS A 87 15.73 -0.45 -24.13
C LYS A 87 14.72 -1.04 -25.12
N GLY A 88 13.47 -0.57 -25.13
CA GLY A 88 12.46 -0.89 -26.15
C GLY A 88 11.78 -2.26 -26.01
N SER A 89 12.13 -3.07 -25.01
CA SER A 89 11.49 -4.36 -24.81
C SER A 89 10.31 -4.26 -23.85
N ILE A 90 9.11 -4.23 -24.43
CA ILE A 90 7.84 -4.23 -23.69
C ILE A 90 7.74 -5.46 -22.78
N ILE A 91 8.23 -6.63 -23.21
CA ILE A 91 8.17 -7.87 -22.42
C ILE A 91 8.94 -7.72 -21.11
N TRP A 92 10.18 -7.21 -21.16
CA TRP A 92 11.00 -7.00 -19.97
C TRP A 92 10.40 -5.97 -19.01
N LEU A 93 9.79 -4.92 -19.57
CA LEU A 93 9.11 -3.88 -18.81
C LEU A 93 7.84 -4.40 -18.12
N LEU A 94 7.04 -5.24 -18.79
CA LEU A 94 5.87 -5.89 -18.21
C LEU A 94 6.25 -6.90 -17.13
N LEU A 95 7.27 -7.72 -17.39
CA LEU A 95 7.79 -8.68 -16.41
C LEU A 95 8.34 -7.96 -15.17
N PHE A 96 9.11 -6.90 -15.36
CA PHE A 96 9.59 -6.07 -14.26
C PHE A 96 8.44 -5.47 -13.44
N SER A 97 7.43 -4.92 -14.12
CA SER A 97 6.24 -4.34 -13.47
C SER A 97 5.50 -5.39 -12.63
N PHE A 98 5.32 -6.59 -13.18
CA PHE A 98 4.72 -7.72 -12.47
C PHE A 98 5.54 -8.12 -11.24
N LEU A 99 6.85 -8.33 -11.40
CA LEU A 99 7.74 -8.75 -10.33
C LEU A 99 7.84 -7.69 -9.22
N LEU A 100 7.88 -6.42 -9.59
CA LEU A 100 7.84 -5.31 -8.64
C LEU A 100 6.55 -5.37 -7.82
N GLY A 101 5.39 -5.46 -8.48
CA GLY A 101 4.09 -5.56 -7.81
C GLY A 101 3.98 -6.77 -6.89
N PHE A 102 4.36 -7.93 -7.39
CA PHE A 102 4.36 -9.18 -6.64
C PHE A 102 5.28 -9.11 -5.40
N THR A 103 6.53 -8.66 -5.59
CA THR A 103 7.54 -8.67 -4.53
C THR A 103 7.25 -7.63 -3.45
N THR A 104 6.78 -6.45 -3.83
CA THR A 104 6.39 -5.42 -2.87
C THR A 104 5.17 -5.85 -2.05
N THR A 105 4.18 -6.47 -2.70
CA THR A 105 2.97 -6.94 -2.02
C THR A 105 3.23 -8.14 -1.10
N ILE A 106 4.04 -9.12 -1.52
CA ILE A 106 4.34 -10.28 -0.65
C ILE A 106 5.16 -9.87 0.59
N ALA A 107 5.99 -8.83 0.46
CA ALA A 107 6.80 -8.27 1.53
C ALA A 107 6.04 -7.27 2.42
N GLU A 108 4.80 -6.91 2.06
CA GLU A 108 4.01 -5.90 2.77
C GLU A 108 3.68 -6.33 4.21
N PRO A 109 4.17 -5.63 5.24
CA PRO A 109 3.94 -6.01 6.64
C PRO A 109 2.46 -6.02 7.02
N ALA A 110 1.68 -5.08 6.50
CA ALA A 110 0.24 -5.03 6.77
C ALA A 110 -0.50 -6.24 6.19
N LEU A 111 -0.10 -6.72 5.01
CA LEU A 111 -0.68 -7.93 4.41
C LEU A 111 -0.29 -9.19 5.20
N ILE A 112 0.93 -9.23 5.74
CA ILE A 112 1.36 -10.31 6.64
C ILE A 112 0.46 -10.38 7.87
N ALA A 113 0.18 -9.23 8.48
CA ALA A 113 -0.67 -9.15 9.66
C ALA A 113 -2.12 -9.59 9.37
N ILE A 114 -2.74 -9.05 8.31
CA ILE A 114 -4.12 -9.42 7.95
C ILE A 114 -4.24 -10.87 7.54
N ALA A 115 -3.27 -11.41 6.80
CA ALA A 115 -3.32 -12.82 6.41
C ALA A 115 -3.18 -13.76 7.60
N ARG A 116 -2.39 -13.37 8.61
CA ARG A 116 -2.30 -14.08 9.88
C ARG A 116 -3.61 -14.00 10.66
N GLU A 117 -4.16 -12.81 10.84
CA GLU A 117 -5.42 -12.59 11.55
C GLU A 117 -6.58 -13.36 10.89
N SER A 118 -6.64 -13.31 9.56
CA SER A 118 -7.61 -14.06 8.75
C SER A 118 -7.50 -15.57 8.97
N ALA A 119 -6.27 -16.09 9.07
CA ALA A 119 -6.03 -17.51 9.33
C ALA A 119 -6.45 -17.91 10.75
N GLU A 120 -6.17 -17.07 11.74
CA GLU A 120 -6.54 -17.29 13.14
C GLU A 120 -8.08 -17.27 13.31
N ILE A 121 -8.78 -16.33 12.67
CA ILE A 121 -10.25 -16.25 12.66
C ILE A 121 -10.86 -17.46 11.94
N ALA A 122 -10.30 -17.88 10.80
CA ALA A 122 -10.77 -19.04 10.06
C ALA A 122 -10.63 -20.34 10.86
N ALA A 123 -9.52 -20.50 11.59
CA ALA A 123 -9.30 -21.64 12.48
C ALA A 123 -10.27 -21.62 13.68
N GLY A 124 -10.46 -20.46 14.32
CA GLY A 124 -11.43 -20.29 15.41
C GLY A 124 -12.87 -20.59 14.99
N SER A 125 -13.21 -20.33 13.73
CA SER A 125 -14.53 -20.58 13.13
C SER A 125 -14.69 -22.01 12.58
N LYS A 126 -13.69 -22.90 12.76
CA LYS A 126 -13.66 -24.28 12.24
C LYS A 126 -13.78 -24.39 10.71
N LEU A 127 -13.44 -23.34 9.98
CA LEU A 127 -13.37 -23.36 8.51
C LEU A 127 -12.12 -24.06 8.00
N ILE A 128 -11.06 -24.04 8.82
CA ILE A 128 -9.79 -24.73 8.59
C ILE A 128 -9.38 -25.49 9.84
N ASP A 129 -8.54 -26.53 9.68
CA ASP A 129 -7.94 -27.23 10.81
C ASP A 129 -7.10 -26.26 11.67
N GLY A 130 -7.27 -26.34 12.99
CA GLY A 130 -6.55 -25.52 13.97
C GLY A 130 -5.07 -25.87 14.16
N THR A 131 -4.51 -26.73 13.30
CA THR A 131 -3.08 -27.09 13.35
C THR A 131 -2.24 -25.90 12.90
N GLU A 132 -1.14 -25.62 13.61
CA GLU A 132 -0.24 -24.50 13.25
C GLU A 132 0.24 -24.54 11.78
N THR A 133 0.41 -25.75 11.22
CA THR A 133 0.81 -25.95 9.82
C THR A 133 -0.25 -25.45 8.84
N THR A 134 -1.52 -25.67 9.13
CA THR A 134 -2.65 -25.25 8.31
C THR A 134 -2.84 -23.74 8.37
N ILE A 135 -2.75 -23.15 9.56
CA ILE A 135 -2.85 -21.69 9.77
C ILE A 135 -1.76 -20.96 8.98
N ARG A 136 -0.50 -21.41 9.09
CA ARG A 136 0.62 -20.82 8.33
C ARG A 136 0.46 -20.98 6.83
N SER A 137 0.00 -22.16 6.38
CA SER A 137 -0.24 -22.43 4.95
C SER A 137 -1.35 -21.55 4.37
N TYR A 138 -2.45 -21.37 5.12
CA TYR A 138 -3.55 -20.49 4.71
C TYR A 138 -3.10 -19.03 4.59
N ALA A 139 -2.42 -18.51 5.63
CA ALA A 139 -1.89 -17.14 5.60
C ALA A 139 -0.92 -16.93 4.43
N LEU A 140 -0.04 -17.90 4.16
CA LEU A 140 0.90 -17.84 3.04
C LEU A 140 0.16 -17.91 1.69
N GLY A 141 -0.82 -18.80 1.55
CA GLY A 141 -1.66 -18.90 0.35
C GLY A 141 -2.39 -17.62 0.03
N LEU A 142 -3.00 -16.98 1.04
CA LEU A 142 -3.65 -15.68 0.89
C LEU A 142 -2.67 -14.61 0.42
N ARG A 143 -1.48 -14.54 1.04
CA ARG A 143 -0.43 -13.58 0.66
C ARG A 143 0.03 -13.76 -0.78
N ILE A 144 0.29 -14.99 -1.22
CA ILE A 144 0.71 -15.28 -2.60
C ILE A 144 -0.40 -14.92 -3.57
N SER A 145 -1.66 -15.27 -3.26
CA SER A 145 -2.81 -14.96 -4.11
C SER A 145 -2.95 -13.45 -4.32
N VAL A 146 -2.95 -12.68 -3.23
CA VAL A 146 -3.05 -11.21 -3.28
C VAL A 146 -1.85 -10.62 -4.02
N ALA A 147 -0.62 -11.05 -3.72
CA ALA A 147 0.59 -10.57 -4.39
C ALA A 147 0.58 -10.86 -5.90
N PHE A 148 0.09 -12.03 -6.30
CA PHE A 148 -0.05 -12.41 -7.69
C PHE A 148 -1.08 -11.53 -8.42
N SER A 149 -2.25 -11.31 -7.82
CA SER A 149 -3.28 -10.43 -8.36
C SER A 149 -2.78 -8.99 -8.51
N VAL A 150 -2.06 -8.45 -7.52
CA VAL A 150 -1.47 -7.11 -7.59
C VAL A 150 -0.40 -7.02 -8.67
N GLY A 151 0.45 -8.05 -8.80
CA GLY A 151 1.43 -8.14 -9.89
C GLY A 151 0.76 -8.07 -11.27
N ILE A 152 -0.35 -8.80 -11.47
CA ILE A 152 -1.14 -8.73 -12.71
C ILE A 152 -1.74 -7.33 -12.89
N ALA A 153 -2.33 -6.74 -11.84
CA ALA A 153 -2.94 -5.42 -11.92
C ALA A 153 -1.92 -4.34 -12.35
N ILE A 154 -0.71 -4.38 -11.78
CA ILE A 154 0.37 -3.45 -12.15
C ILE A 154 0.87 -3.73 -13.57
N LEU A 155 1.01 -5.01 -13.98
CA LEU A 155 1.34 -5.36 -15.37
C LEU A 155 0.32 -4.79 -16.35
N VAL A 156 -0.98 -4.95 -16.07
CA VAL A 156 -2.07 -4.41 -16.91
C VAL A 156 -2.07 -2.88 -16.88
N GLY A 157 -1.83 -2.26 -15.72
CA GLY A 157 -1.69 -0.81 -15.58
C GLY A 157 -0.52 -0.25 -16.40
N THR A 158 0.63 -0.92 -16.37
CA THR A 158 1.79 -0.58 -17.19
C THR A 158 1.49 -0.75 -18.68
N LEU A 159 0.86 -1.87 -19.07
CA LEU A 159 0.44 -2.09 -20.46
C LEU A 159 -0.51 -0.98 -20.93
N ARG A 160 -1.42 -0.53 -20.06
CA ARG A 160 -2.33 0.58 -20.32
C ARG A 160 -1.58 1.90 -20.56
N ILE A 161 -0.53 2.20 -19.78
CA ILE A 161 0.31 3.39 -20.01
C ILE A 161 0.99 3.30 -21.38
N VAL A 162 1.58 2.15 -21.70
CA VAL A 162 2.28 1.94 -22.98
C VAL A 162 1.31 2.02 -24.18
N ARG A 163 0.10 1.49 -24.04
CA ARG A 163 -0.91 1.45 -25.12
C ARG A 163 -1.77 2.72 -25.20
N GLY A 164 -1.80 3.54 -24.16
CA GLY A 164 -2.64 4.73 -24.07
C GLY A 164 -4.13 4.41 -23.89
N TRP A 165 -4.47 3.32 -23.22
CA TRP A 165 -5.87 2.94 -23.02
C TRP A 165 -6.57 3.85 -21.99
N PRO A 166 -7.85 4.23 -22.23
CA PRO A 166 -8.61 4.98 -21.25
C PRO A 166 -8.77 4.19 -19.95
N ILE A 167 -8.51 4.85 -18.81
CA ILE A 167 -8.53 4.19 -17.49
C ILE A 167 -9.92 3.69 -17.09
N HIS A 168 -10.98 4.35 -17.57
CA HIS A 168 -12.35 4.00 -17.19
C HIS A 168 -12.73 2.58 -17.60
N TYR A 169 -12.23 2.05 -18.73
CA TYR A 169 -12.51 0.66 -19.12
C TYR A 169 -11.94 -0.35 -18.12
N LEU A 170 -10.72 -0.10 -17.62
CA LEU A 170 -10.11 -0.96 -16.60
C LEU A 170 -10.87 -0.87 -15.27
N ILE A 171 -11.27 0.34 -14.88
CA ILE A 171 -12.03 0.57 -13.64
C ILE A 171 -13.39 -0.13 -13.73
N ILE A 172 -14.16 0.10 -14.79
CA ILE A 172 -15.49 -0.50 -14.97
C ILE A 172 -15.38 -2.03 -15.01
N GLY A 173 -14.44 -2.58 -15.80
CA GLY A 173 -14.20 -4.02 -15.87
C GLY A 173 -13.81 -4.63 -14.53
N GLY A 174 -12.92 -3.96 -13.78
CA GLY A 174 -12.52 -4.39 -12.43
C GLY A 174 -13.70 -4.39 -11.45
N TYR A 175 -14.52 -3.34 -11.45
CA TYR A 175 -15.72 -3.27 -10.60
C TYR A 175 -16.75 -4.35 -10.95
N VAL A 176 -17.02 -4.57 -12.24
CA VAL A 176 -17.93 -5.64 -12.69
C VAL A 176 -17.39 -7.01 -12.27
N MET A 177 -16.08 -7.24 -12.40
CA MET A 177 -15.44 -8.49 -11.99
C MET A 177 -15.55 -8.71 -10.48
N VAL A 178 -15.22 -7.70 -9.67
CA VAL A 178 -15.31 -7.81 -8.19
C VAL A 178 -16.75 -8.01 -7.75
N MET A 179 -17.71 -7.21 -8.24
CA MET A 179 -19.13 -7.37 -7.90
C MET A 179 -19.66 -8.75 -8.31
N GLY A 180 -19.27 -9.23 -9.50
CA GLY A 180 -19.62 -10.58 -9.95
C GLY A 180 -19.03 -11.66 -9.03
N MET A 181 -17.75 -11.55 -8.67
CA MET A 181 -17.09 -12.49 -7.75
C MET A 181 -17.72 -12.48 -6.35
N THR A 182 -18.11 -11.31 -5.82
CA THR A 182 -18.76 -11.19 -4.51
C THR A 182 -20.05 -12.00 -4.43
N MET A 183 -20.81 -12.14 -5.52
CA MET A 183 -22.04 -12.95 -5.55
C MET A 183 -21.80 -14.46 -5.39
N PHE A 184 -20.59 -14.94 -5.69
CA PHE A 184 -20.21 -16.35 -5.59
C PHE A 184 -19.28 -16.64 -4.41
N ALA A 185 -18.75 -15.59 -3.76
CA ALA A 185 -17.81 -15.73 -2.66
C ALA A 185 -18.54 -16.07 -1.35
N PRO A 186 -17.98 -16.97 -0.51
CA PRO A 186 -18.48 -17.19 0.84
C PRO A 186 -18.38 -15.93 1.70
N ASP A 187 -19.38 -15.69 2.55
CA ASP A 187 -19.50 -14.49 3.40
C ASP A 187 -18.25 -14.25 4.26
N GLU A 188 -17.58 -15.33 4.66
CA GLU A 188 -16.40 -15.31 5.53
C GLU A 188 -15.16 -14.74 4.80
N ILE A 189 -15.09 -14.87 3.47
CA ILE A 189 -13.94 -14.44 2.65
C ILE A 189 -14.16 -13.02 2.12
N ILE A 190 -15.41 -12.58 1.96
CA ILE A 190 -15.73 -11.28 1.36
C ILE A 190 -15.03 -10.14 2.13
N GLY A 191 -15.17 -10.09 3.45
CA GLY A 191 -14.54 -9.05 4.27
C GLY A 191 -13.01 -9.06 4.14
N ILE A 192 -12.40 -10.24 4.19
CA ILE A 192 -10.95 -10.42 4.05
C ILE A 192 -10.48 -9.95 2.66
N ALA A 193 -11.24 -10.26 1.61
CA ALA A 193 -10.90 -9.87 0.24
C ALA A 193 -10.91 -8.35 0.04
N TYR A 194 -11.91 -7.65 0.60
CA TYR A 194 -12.00 -6.19 0.52
C TYR A 194 -10.92 -5.49 1.36
N ASP A 195 -10.63 -5.99 2.58
CA ASP A 195 -9.56 -5.44 3.42
C ASP A 195 -8.18 -5.68 2.82
N ALA A 196 -7.93 -6.88 2.28
CA ALA A 196 -6.67 -7.19 1.60
C ALA A 196 -6.41 -6.22 0.44
N GLY A 197 -7.46 -5.85 -0.32
CA GLY A 197 -7.36 -4.83 -1.35
C GLY A 197 -6.87 -3.48 -0.82
N GLY A 198 -7.49 -2.97 0.25
CA GLY A 198 -7.09 -1.70 0.89
C GLY A 198 -5.67 -1.70 1.42
N VAL A 199 -5.16 -2.86 1.84
CA VAL A 199 -3.80 -3.01 2.37
C VAL A 199 -2.72 -3.00 1.30
N THR A 200 -3.06 -3.33 0.06
CA THR A 200 -2.11 -3.27 -1.06
C THR A 200 -1.75 -1.84 -1.47
N THR A 201 -2.53 -0.84 -1.04
CA THR A 201 -2.21 0.59 -1.23
C THR A 201 -1.33 1.15 -0.11
N SER A 202 -0.38 0.35 0.38
CA SER A 202 0.48 0.70 1.50
C SER A 202 1.48 1.81 1.18
N THR A 203 2.11 2.31 2.24
CA THR A 203 3.15 3.35 2.21
C THR A 203 4.41 2.92 1.44
N VAL A 204 4.63 1.61 1.24
CA VAL A 204 5.77 1.07 0.46
C VAL A 204 5.39 0.92 -1.02
N THR A 205 4.27 0.27 -1.32
CA THR A 205 3.93 -0.17 -2.68
C THR A 205 3.50 0.98 -3.57
N VAL A 206 2.64 1.88 -3.05
CA VAL A 206 2.08 2.98 -3.85
C VAL A 206 3.17 3.86 -4.43
N PRO A 207 4.16 4.33 -3.67
CA PRO A 207 5.12 5.25 -4.23
C PRO A 207 6.09 4.62 -5.25
N LEU A 208 6.39 3.31 -5.13
CA LEU A 208 7.18 2.60 -6.14
C LEU A 208 6.42 2.44 -7.45
N VAL A 209 5.15 2.05 -7.36
CA VAL A 209 4.27 1.92 -8.52
C VAL A 209 4.03 3.28 -9.16
N ALA A 210 3.90 4.34 -8.36
CA ALA A 210 3.81 5.70 -8.84
C ALA A 210 5.11 6.15 -9.55
N ALA A 211 6.28 5.89 -8.98
CA ALA A 211 7.57 6.20 -9.60
C ALA A 211 7.74 5.49 -10.95
N LEU A 212 7.36 4.20 -11.04
CA LEU A 212 7.29 3.45 -12.28
C LEU A 212 6.34 4.11 -13.29
N GLY A 213 5.11 4.43 -12.85
CA GLY A 213 4.10 5.04 -13.71
C GLY A 213 4.50 6.42 -14.24
N VAL A 214 5.03 7.29 -13.37
CA VAL A 214 5.53 8.63 -13.73
C VAL A 214 6.75 8.53 -14.64
N GLY A 215 7.69 7.64 -14.35
CA GLY A 215 8.87 7.40 -15.18
C GLY A 215 8.53 6.90 -16.59
N LEU A 216 7.48 6.09 -16.73
CA LEU A 216 6.98 5.64 -18.03
C LEU A 216 6.24 6.75 -18.77
N ALA A 217 5.35 7.47 -18.09
CA ALA A 217 4.58 8.56 -18.67
C ALA A 217 5.46 9.73 -19.14
N SER A 218 6.58 10.00 -18.45
CA SER A 218 7.51 11.09 -18.82
C SER A 218 8.32 10.78 -20.08
N ILE A 219 8.58 9.50 -20.38
CA ILE A 219 9.30 9.07 -21.59
C ILE A 219 8.36 8.93 -22.78
N ILE A 220 7.16 8.39 -22.56
CA ILE A 220 6.17 8.17 -23.60
C ILE A 220 5.41 9.49 -23.81
N ARG A 221 6.03 10.43 -24.52
CA ARG A 221 5.43 11.75 -24.81
C ARG A 221 4.11 11.60 -25.58
N GLY A 222 3.05 12.23 -25.08
CA GLY A 222 1.86 12.61 -25.85
C GLY A 222 0.59 11.78 -25.66
N ARG A 223 0.47 10.96 -24.60
CA ARG A 223 -0.74 10.18 -24.28
C ARG A 223 -0.98 10.05 -22.79
#